data_AF-A0A2N0NU24-F1
#
_entry.id   AF-A0A2N0NU24-F1
#
_cell.length_a   1.000
_cell.length_b   1.000
_cell.length_c   1.000
_cell.angle_alpha   90.00
_cell.angle_beta   90.00
_cell.angle_gamma   90.00
#
_symmetry.space_group_name_H-M   'P 1'
#
loop_
_entity.id
_entity.type
_entity.pdbx_description
1 polymer ?
#
loop_
_entity_poly.entity_id
_entity_poly.type
_entity_poly.pdbx_seq_one_letter_code
_entity_poly.pdbx_strand_id
1 'polypeptide(L)' 'MLEFKVIINSYIKYEFKFSLDILEEISENWRGRRALSIFTIDSIYIGEDYTKVINEYKSNRVIKDFEYSRFDYGINYCHR' A
#
# COMPACT_ATOMS: atom_id res chain seq x y z
N MET A 1 13.53 16.95 5.10
CA MET A 1 13.50 15.50 5.39
C MET A 1 12.48 14.88 4.45
N LEU A 2 12.92 14.17 3.40
CA LEU A 2 12.04 13.64 2.34
C LEU A 2 11.25 12.42 2.85
N GLU A 3 9.92 12.44 2.71
CA GLU A 3 9.06 11.29 2.93
C GLU A 3 8.77 10.63 1.57
N PHE A 4 9.12 9.35 1.41
CA PHE A 4 8.76 8.59 0.23
C PHE A 4 7.42 7.92 0.49
N LYS A 5 6.36 8.44 -0.13
CA LYS A 5 5.04 7.81 -0.14
C LYS A 5 4.90 6.99 -1.41
N VAL A 6 4.80 5.67 -1.31
CA VAL A 6 4.45 4.82 -2.45
C VAL A 6 2.94 4.89 -2.61
N ILE A 7 2.49 5.44 -3.73
CA ILE A 7 1.06 5.58 -4.07
C ILE A 7 0.73 4.55 -5.14
N ILE A 8 -0.13 3.59 -4.80
CA ILE A 8 -0.67 2.61 -5.76
C ILE A 8 -2.07 3.09 -6.15
N ASN A 9 -2.20 3.73 -7.33
CA ASN A 9 -3.46 4.33 -7.84
C ASN A 9 -4.07 3.48 -8.97
N SER A 10 -5.40 3.35 -8.99
CA SER A 10 -6.16 2.62 -10.04
C SER A 10 -6.63 3.48 -11.22
N TYR A 11 -6.35 4.79 -11.21
CA TYR A 11 -6.85 5.75 -12.22
C TYR A 11 -6.05 5.80 -13.52
N ILE A 12 -5.03 4.94 -13.68
CA ILE A 12 -4.27 4.79 -14.91
C ILE A 12 -4.52 3.36 -15.38
N LYS A 13 -4.94 3.20 -16.64
CA LYS A 13 -5.40 1.97 -17.31
C LYS A 13 -4.41 0.78 -17.27
N TYR A 14 -3.25 0.95 -16.64
CA TYR A 14 -2.28 -0.08 -16.31
C TYR A 14 -2.28 -0.24 -14.78
N GLU A 15 -3.09 -1.16 -14.28
CA GLU A 15 -3.07 -1.54 -12.87
C GLU A 15 -1.72 -2.18 -12.54
N PHE A 16 -0.76 -1.39 -12.07
CA PHE A 16 0.48 -1.94 -11.52
C PHE A 16 0.21 -2.35 -10.07
N LYS A 17 -0.21 -3.60 -9.88
CA LYS A 17 -0.33 -4.26 -8.58
C LYS A 17 0.90 -5.10 -8.36
N PHE A 18 1.55 -4.91 -7.21
CA PHE A 18 2.57 -5.85 -6.76
C PHE A 18 1.91 -7.16 -6.39
N SER A 19 2.47 -8.28 -6.88
CA SER A 19 2.28 -9.57 -6.22
C SER A 19 2.88 -9.52 -4.81
N LEU A 20 2.50 -10.48 -3.97
CA LEU A 20 3.05 -10.63 -2.63
C LEU A 20 4.58 -10.77 -2.67
N ASP A 21 5.08 -11.63 -3.56
CA ASP A 21 6.52 -11.85 -3.75
C ASP A 21 7.28 -10.57 -4.08
N ILE A 22 6.73 -9.72 -4.95
CA ILE A 22 7.38 -8.45 -5.31
C ILE A 22 7.33 -7.47 -4.13
N LEU A 23 6.22 -7.44 -3.36
CA LEU A 23 6.14 -6.62 -2.15
C LEU A 23 7.19 -7.04 -1.11
N GLU A 24 7.41 -8.34 -0.94
CA GLU A 24 8.46 -8.88 -0.09
C GLU A 24 9.85 -8.50 -0.60
N GLU A 25 10.13 -8.71 -1.89
CA GLU A 25 11.42 -8.37 -2.51
C GLU A 25 11.76 -6.88 -2.34
N ILE A 26 10.80 -6.00 -2.61
CA ILE A 26 11.00 -4.56 -2.43
C ILE A 26 11.27 -4.22 -0.97
N SER A 27 10.53 -4.85 -0.04
CA SER A 27 10.66 -4.58 1.40
C SER A 27 12.01 -5.06 1.94
N GLU A 28 12.48 -6.25 1.54
CA GLU A 28 13.82 -6.75 1.88
C GLU A 28 14.91 -5.81 1.35
N ASN A 29 14.82 -5.43 0.07
CA ASN A 29 15.78 -4.50 -0.55
C ASN A 29 15.74 -3.09 0.05
N TRP A 30 14.70 -2.77 0.82
CA TRP A 30 14.54 -1.50 1.53
C TRP A 30 15.11 -1.49 2.95
N ARG A 31 15.57 -2.64 3.48
CA ARG A 31 16.21 -2.70 4.80
C ARG A 31 17.41 -1.74 4.90
N GLY A 32 17.60 -1.17 6.09
CA GLY A 32 18.67 -0.20 6.37
C GLY A 32 18.43 1.21 5.79
N ARG A 33 17.31 1.43 5.09
CA ARG A 33 16.90 2.75 4.58
C ARG A 33 15.86 3.39 5.49
N ARG A 34 15.49 4.63 5.18
CA ARG A 34 14.35 5.31 5.83
C ARG A 34 13.07 4.51 5.58
N ALA A 35 12.30 4.27 6.64
CA ALA A 35 11.06 3.49 6.58
C ALA A 35 10.05 4.03 5.54
N LEU A 36 9.36 3.11 4.85
CA LEU A 36 8.34 3.37 3.84
C LEU A 36 6.99 3.67 4.46
N SER A 37 6.22 4.57 3.85
CA SER A 37 4.78 4.66 4.09
C SER A 37 4.04 4.18 2.84
N ILE A 38 3.18 3.18 3.01
CA ILE A 38 2.39 2.57 1.93
C ILE A 38 0.96 3.08 2.00
N PHE A 39 0.44 3.59 0.90
CA PHE A 39 -0.97 3.96 0.75
C PHE A 39 -1.56 3.22 -0.45
N THR A 40 -2.69 2.55 -0.22
CA THR A 40 -3.39 1.80 -1.26
C THR A 40 -4.89 1.98 -1.17
N ILE A 41 -5.55 1.75 -2.29
CA ILE A 41 -7.00 1.79 -2.45
C ILE A 41 -7.56 0.45 -2.91
N ASP A 42 -6.68 -0.50 -3.18
CA ASP A 42 -7.02 -1.82 -3.65
C ASP A 42 -7.16 -2.77 -2.45
N SER A 43 -8.31 -3.42 -2.37
CA SER A 43 -8.64 -4.32 -1.27
C SER A 43 -7.81 -5.60 -1.25
N ILE A 44 -7.05 -5.94 -2.29
CA ILE A 44 -6.17 -7.11 -2.23
C ILE A 44 -5.12 -7.00 -1.10
N TYR A 45 -4.67 -5.78 -0.80
CA TYR A 45 -3.63 -5.53 0.20
C TYR A 45 -4.11 -5.60 1.64
N ILE A 46 -5.44 -5.69 1.86
CA ILE A 46 -6.03 -5.99 3.17
C ILE A 46 -6.34 -7.49 3.33
N GLY A 47 -5.97 -8.33 2.36
CA GLY A 47 -6.03 -9.79 2.48
C GLY A 47 -5.06 -10.29 3.56
N GLU A 48 -5.33 -11.48 4.11
CA GLU A 48 -4.57 -12.06 5.23
C GLU A 48 -3.07 -12.16 4.93
N ASP A 49 -2.71 -12.70 3.76
CA ASP A 49 -1.31 -12.90 3.36
C ASP A 49 -0.55 -11.56 3.25
N TYR A 50 -1.11 -10.57 2.56
CA TYR A 50 -0.50 -9.24 2.44
C TYR A 50 -0.39 -8.54 3.79
N THR A 51 -1.44 -8.62 4.62
CA THR A 51 -1.46 -7.99 5.94
C THR A 51 -0.39 -8.59 6.84
N LYS A 52 -0.17 -9.90 6.77
CA LYS A 52 0.90 -10.59 7.52
C LYS A 52 2.28 -10.05 7.14
N VAL A 53 2.57 -9.99 5.85
CA VAL A 53 3.85 -9.48 5.31
C VAL A 53 4.07 -8.02 5.73
N ILE A 54 3.06 -7.16 5.54
CA ILE A 54 3.14 -5.74 5.91
C ILE A 54 3.39 -5.57 7.41
N ASN A 55 2.72 -6.35 8.26
CA ASN A 55 2.92 -6.29 9.71
C ASN A 55 4.31 -6.77 10.14
N GLU A 56 4.86 -7.78 9.48
CA GLU A 56 6.23 -8.23 9.71
C GLU A 56 7.23 -7.10 9.41
N TYR A 57 7.11 -6.45 8.26
CA TYR A 57 7.99 -5.34 7.88
C TYR A 57 7.76 -4.07 8.70
N LYS A 58 6.55 -3.87 9.25
CA LYS A 58 6.28 -2.85 10.27
C LYS A 58 7.05 -3.12 11.56
N SER A 59 7.01 -4.35 12.06
CA SER A 59 7.77 -4.77 13.25
C SER A 59 9.27 -4.55 13.06
N ASN A 60 9.76 -4.83 11.85
CA ASN A 60 11.15 -4.62 11.44
C ASN A 60 11.50 -3.16 11.10
N ARG A 61 10.57 -2.21 11.29
CA ARG A 61 10.73 -0.77 10.99
C ARG A 61 11.07 -0.45 9.53
N VAL A 62 10.83 -1.39 8.62
CA VAL A 62 10.96 -1.18 7.17
C VAL A 62 9.75 -0.40 6.65
N ILE A 63 8.57 -0.73 7.15
CA ILE A 63 7.33 0.02 6.90
C ILE A 63 7.02 0.83 8.16
N LYS A 64 6.83 2.13 7.98
CA LYS A 64 6.36 3.05 9.01
C LYS A 64 4.83 2.97 9.10
N ASP A 65 4.18 3.30 7.99
CA ASP A 65 2.73 3.43 7.92
C ASP A 65 2.16 2.59 6.77
N PHE A 66 0.97 2.04 6.98
CA PHE A 66 0.18 1.38 5.94
C PHE A 66 -1.26 1.87 6.06
N GLU A 67 -1.79 2.41 4.99
CA GLU A 67 -3.12 2.98 4.92
C GLU A 67 -3.87 2.40 3.72
N TYR A 68 -5.05 1.84 3.99
CA TYR A 68 -6.01 1.43 2.98
C TYR A 68 -7.19 2.39 3.00
N SER A 69 -7.45 3.03 1.86
CA SER A 69 -8.63 3.89 1.67
C SER A 69 -9.57 3.22 0.69
N ARG A 70 -10.72 2.77 1.18
CA ARG A 70 -11.83 2.41 0.30
C ARG A 70 -12.29 3.70 -0.40
N PHE A 71 -12.05 3.84 -1.70
CA PHE A 71 -12.80 4.83 -2.47
C PHE A 71 -14.25 4.36 -2.47
N ASP A 72 -15.03 4.88 -1.52
CA ASP A 72 -16.47 4.70 -1.56
C ASP A 72 -16.94 5.45 -2.82
N TYR A 73 -17.63 4.76 -3.74
CA TYR A 73 -18.32 5.39 -4.86
C TYR A 73 -19.54 6.18 -4.37
N GLY A 74 -19.45 6.82 -3.20
CA GLY A 74 -20.34 7.88 -2.74
C GLY A 74 -20.13 9.17 -3.52
N ILE A 75 -19.98 9.08 -4.86
CA ILE A 75 -20.49 10.17 -5.69
C ILE A 75 -22.00 10.11 -5.48
N ASN A 76 -22.50 11.02 -4.65
CA ASN A 76 -23.90 11.40 -4.61
C ASN A 76 -24.31 11.85 -6.02
N TYR A 77 -24.70 10.93 -6.89
CA TYR A 77 -25.46 11.23 -8.08
C TYR A 77 -26.92 11.48 -7.67
N CYS A 78 -27.17 12.74 -7.30
CA CYS A 78 -28.40 13.53 -7.52
C CYS A 78 -29.75 13.04 -6.93
N HIS A 79 -30.39 13.85 -6.07
CA HIS A 79 -31.50 14.75 -6.49
C HIS A 79 -32.07 15.57 -5.32
N ARG A 80 -31.97 16.91 -5.46
CA ARG A 80 -32.76 17.98 -4.81
C ARG A 80 -32.39 18.47 -3.42
#